data_AF-A0A6V8PSC9-F1
#
_entry.id   AF-A0A6V8PSC9-F1
#
_cell.length_a   1.000
_cell.length_b   1.000
_cell.length_c   1.000
_cell.angle_alpha   90.00
_cell.angle_beta   90.00
_cell.angle_gamma   90.00
#
_symmetry.space_group_name_H-M   'P 1'
#
loop_
_entity.id
_entity.type
_entity.pdbx_description
1 polymer ?
#
loop_
_entity_poly.entity_id
_entity_poly.type
_entity_poly.pdbx_seq_one_letter_code
_entity_poly.pdbx_strand_id
1 'polypeptide(L)'
;IQFIQQENVEVRLYDKTFLHGKAYIFDNLVVIGSSNFTPSGLTHNTELNSVSLEAEARYTREEWFEKFWEEARDFQEELLELLEASRFGSKEYTPYQIFIKALYELQKEDIEDILSGEKAREDLPKSKVNLAEFQEDAVKRAFSRLRKYRGVLVADSVGLGKTWIAKRIIEEFGFYRRRKFLVVIPAQLRGMWRDEIKDLILAESLLSQEELAMADFME
;
A
#
# COMPACT_ATOMS: atom_id res chain seq x y z
N ILE A 1 -26.47 -9.98 5.65
CA ILE A 1 -26.63 -11.01 4.60
C ILE A 1 -28.03 -11.59 4.64
N GLN A 2 -28.46 -12.20 5.75
CA GLN A 2 -29.82 -12.77 5.89
C GLN A 2 -30.96 -11.85 5.45
N PHE A 3 -30.90 -10.55 5.74
CA PHE A 3 -31.91 -9.58 5.28
C PHE A 3 -32.04 -9.53 3.74
N ILE A 4 -30.93 -9.55 3.01
CA ILE A 4 -30.91 -9.49 1.53
C ILE A 4 -31.39 -10.81 0.90
N GLN A 5 -31.34 -11.91 1.65
CA GLN A 5 -31.81 -13.23 1.20
C GLN A 5 -33.33 -13.41 1.35
N GLN A 6 -34.05 -12.44 1.92
CA GLN A 6 -35.49 -12.53 2.06
C GLN A 6 -36.18 -12.36 0.70
N GLU A 7 -37.24 -13.14 0.45
CA GLU A 7 -37.98 -13.12 -0.84
C GLU A 7 -38.60 -11.75 -1.16
N ASN A 8 -38.83 -10.91 -0.15
CA ASN A 8 -39.41 -9.57 -0.29
C ASN A 8 -38.34 -8.46 -0.34
N VAL A 9 -37.07 -8.80 -0.56
CA VAL A 9 -35.98 -7.85 -0.68
C VAL A 9 -35.32 -8.02 -2.05
N GLU A 10 -35.42 -6.98 -2.86
CA GLU A 10 -34.76 -6.88 -4.17
C GLU A 10 -33.66 -5.82 -4.12
N VAL A 11 -32.54 -6.10 -4.78
CA VAL A 11 -31.41 -5.17 -4.83
C VAL A 11 -30.97 -4.93 -6.27
N ARG A 12 -31.00 -3.67 -6.68
CA ARG A 12 -30.49 -3.23 -7.98
C ARG A 12 -29.36 -2.22 -7.85
N LEU A 13 -28.47 -2.22 -8.84
CA LEU A 13 -27.38 -1.27 -8.95
C LEU A 13 -27.60 -0.33 -10.13
N TYR A 14 -27.62 0.97 -9.84
CA TYR A 14 -27.59 2.02 -10.84
C TYR A 14 -26.15 2.50 -11.04
N ASP A 15 -25.55 2.18 -12.19
CA ASP A 15 -24.13 2.41 -12.50
C ASP A 15 -23.90 3.37 -13.69
N LYS A 16 -24.96 3.98 -14.23
CA LYS A 16 -24.87 4.90 -15.39
C LYS A 16 -24.32 6.28 -15.03
N THR A 17 -24.79 6.86 -13.92
CA THR A 17 -24.35 8.16 -13.42
C THR A 17 -24.30 8.18 -11.90
N PHE A 18 -23.62 9.16 -11.32
CA PHE A 18 -23.50 9.27 -9.87
C PHE A 18 -24.84 9.65 -9.22
N LEU A 19 -25.42 8.71 -8.48
CA LEU A 19 -26.63 8.91 -7.68
C LEU A 19 -26.26 9.11 -6.21
N HIS A 20 -26.42 10.34 -5.72
CA HIS A 20 -26.11 10.69 -4.32
C HIS A 20 -27.34 10.86 -3.43
N GLY A 21 -28.55 10.84 -4.00
CA GLY A 21 -29.79 11.00 -3.23
C GLY A 21 -30.02 9.80 -2.29
N LYS A 22 -30.51 10.05 -1.07
CA LYS A 22 -30.99 9.02 -0.15
C LYS A 22 -32.46 9.27 0.11
N ALA A 23 -33.27 8.28 -0.21
CA ALA A 23 -34.70 8.32 0.00
C ALA A 23 -35.16 6.99 0.60
N TYR A 24 -36.03 7.08 1.62
CA TYR A 24 -36.74 5.94 2.20
C TYR A 24 -38.22 6.17 1.93
N ILE A 25 -38.78 5.38 1.01
CA ILE A 25 -40.15 5.56 0.51
C ILE A 25 -41.01 4.43 1.08
N PHE A 26 -42.04 4.81 1.84
CA PHE A 26 -43.08 3.95 2.37
C PHE A 26 -44.43 4.32 1.72
N ASP A 27 -45.50 3.58 2.00
CA ASP A 27 -46.79 3.80 1.33
C ASP A 27 -47.38 5.20 1.53
N ASN A 28 -47.27 5.73 2.75
CA ASN A 28 -47.86 7.02 3.11
C ASN A 28 -46.83 8.07 3.53
N LEU A 29 -45.54 7.76 3.39
CA LEU A 29 -44.45 8.55 3.96
C LEU A 29 -43.21 8.44 3.09
N VAL A 30 -42.52 9.55 2.89
CA VAL A 30 -41.18 9.55 2.32
C VAL A 30 -40.22 10.35 3.20
N VAL A 31 -39.01 9.82 3.37
CA VAL A 31 -37.91 10.50 4.05
C VAL A 31 -36.79 10.72 3.05
N ILE A 32 -36.47 11.97 2.75
CA ILE A 32 -35.40 12.35 1.81
C ILE A 32 -34.35 13.15 2.56
N GLY A 33 -33.07 12.83 2.39
CA GLY A 33 -32.03 13.58 3.08
C GLY A 33 -30.62 13.08 2.87
N SER A 34 -29.80 13.32 3.89
CA SER A 34 -28.37 13.00 3.92
C SER A 34 -28.07 11.62 4.51
N SER A 35 -29.05 11.00 5.19
CA SER A 35 -28.89 9.73 5.91
C SER A 35 -28.67 8.53 4.99
N ASN A 36 -27.46 7.96 5.01
CA ASN A 36 -27.15 6.67 4.37
C ASN A 36 -27.81 5.50 5.11
N PHE A 37 -28.05 4.39 4.38
CA PHE A 37 -28.54 3.14 4.97
C PHE A 37 -27.44 2.40 5.75
N THR A 38 -27.08 2.97 6.89
CA THR A 38 -26.02 2.51 7.80
C THR A 38 -26.46 2.76 9.24
N PRO A 39 -25.92 2.01 10.23
CA PRO A 39 -26.27 2.23 11.64
C PRO A 39 -26.08 3.69 12.07
N SER A 40 -24.93 4.31 11.75
CA SER A 40 -24.65 5.70 12.14
C SER A 40 -25.55 6.72 11.45
N GLY A 41 -25.85 6.53 10.15
CA GLY A 41 -26.76 7.41 9.40
C GLY A 41 -28.20 7.36 9.91
N LEU A 42 -28.61 6.26 10.56
CA LEU A 42 -29.96 6.08 11.09
C LEU A 42 -30.10 6.42 12.58
N THR A 43 -29.00 6.64 13.32
CA THR A 43 -29.06 6.76 14.80
C THR A 43 -28.21 7.86 15.42
N HIS A 44 -27.03 8.17 14.87
CA HIS A 44 -26.01 8.94 15.60
C HIS A 44 -25.48 10.16 14.85
N ASN A 45 -25.48 10.14 13.51
CA ASN A 45 -25.00 11.27 12.73
C ASN A 45 -25.97 12.46 12.81
N THR A 46 -25.42 13.67 12.75
CA THR A 46 -26.22 14.88 12.54
C THR A 46 -26.65 14.98 11.08
N GLU A 47 -27.66 14.20 10.71
CA GLU A 47 -28.21 14.17 9.35
C GLU A 47 -29.38 15.14 9.23
N LEU A 48 -29.48 15.82 8.09
CA LEU A 48 -30.65 16.60 7.73
C LEU A 48 -31.56 15.74 6.84
N ASN A 49 -32.79 15.53 7.29
CA ASN A 49 -33.83 14.80 6.56
C ASN A 49 -35.12 15.63 6.51
N SER A 50 -35.79 15.60 5.36
CA SER A 50 -37.16 16.07 5.19
C SER A 50 -38.11 14.87 5.21
N VAL A 51 -39.25 15.03 5.86
CA VAL A 51 -40.29 14.02 5.95
C VAL A 51 -41.56 14.57 5.32
N SER A 52 -42.10 13.85 4.34
CA SER A 52 -43.29 14.25 3.60
C SER A 52 -44.32 13.13 3.54
N LEU A 53 -45.59 13.50 3.43
CA LEU A 53 -46.73 12.57 3.50
C LEU A 53 -47.21 12.12 2.10
N GLU A 54 -48.22 11.25 2.12
CA GLU A 54 -48.79 10.45 1.03
C GLU A 54 -48.64 10.99 -0.41
N ALA A 55 -49.03 12.23 -0.70
CA ALA A 55 -48.95 12.78 -2.05
C ALA A 55 -47.50 12.84 -2.59
N GLU A 56 -46.56 13.28 -1.75
CA GLU A 56 -45.15 13.38 -2.13
C GLU A 56 -44.48 12.00 -2.11
N ALA A 57 -44.91 11.10 -1.23
CA ALA A 57 -44.45 9.71 -1.23
C ALA A 57 -44.80 8.99 -2.54
N ARG A 58 -46.04 9.15 -3.01
CA ARG A 58 -46.49 8.60 -4.30
C ARG A 58 -45.69 9.18 -5.46
N TYR A 59 -45.56 10.50 -5.53
CA TYR A 59 -44.79 11.17 -6.57
C TYR A 59 -43.32 10.71 -6.58
N THR A 60 -42.67 10.62 -5.42
CA THR A 60 -41.27 10.19 -5.32
C THR A 60 -41.11 8.72 -5.75
N ARG A 61 -42.09 7.87 -5.44
CA ARG A 61 -42.09 6.47 -5.90
C ARG A 61 -42.18 6.40 -7.42
N GLU A 62 -43.24 6.97 -7.99
CA GLU A 62 -43.59 6.82 -9.41
C GLU A 62 -42.62 7.55 -10.34
N GLU A 63 -42.19 8.76 -9.99
CA GLU A 63 -41.44 9.63 -10.90
C GLU A 63 -39.92 9.61 -10.65
N TRP A 64 -39.50 9.31 -9.43
CA TRP A 64 -38.08 9.28 -9.06
C TRP A 64 -37.56 7.85 -8.92
N PHE A 65 -38.17 7.03 -8.06
CA PHE A 65 -37.67 5.67 -7.78
C PHE A 65 -37.81 4.76 -9.00
N GLU A 66 -39.00 4.64 -9.61
CA GLU A 66 -39.23 3.72 -10.74
C GLU A 66 -38.31 4.04 -11.92
N LYS A 67 -38.09 5.33 -12.21
CA LYS A 67 -37.14 5.77 -13.24
C LYS A 67 -35.74 5.18 -13.04
N PHE A 68 -35.18 5.29 -11.84
CA PHE A 68 -33.85 4.73 -11.57
C PHE A 68 -33.89 3.21 -11.46
N TRP A 69 -34.98 2.65 -10.95
CA TRP A 69 -35.18 1.22 -10.79
C TRP A 69 -35.20 0.47 -12.12
N GLU A 70 -35.92 0.99 -13.12
CA GLU A 70 -35.97 0.44 -14.48
C GLU A 70 -34.62 0.50 -15.19
N GLU A 71 -33.84 1.55 -14.92
CA GLU A 71 -32.52 1.74 -15.50
C GLU A 71 -31.41 0.95 -14.79
N ALA A 72 -31.66 0.49 -13.56
CA ALA A 72 -30.71 -0.25 -12.75
C ALA A 72 -30.70 -1.73 -13.13
N ARG A 73 -29.52 -2.35 -13.06
CA ARG A 73 -29.37 -3.80 -13.28
C ARG A 73 -29.61 -4.56 -11.98
N ASP A 74 -30.04 -5.81 -12.11
CA ASP A 74 -30.05 -6.72 -10.97
C ASP A 74 -28.64 -6.87 -10.38
N PHE A 75 -28.57 -6.83 -9.05
CA PHE A 75 -27.31 -6.83 -8.30
C PHE A 75 -27.40 -7.72 -7.05
N GLN A 76 -28.47 -8.50 -6.91
CA GLN A 76 -28.74 -9.27 -5.72
C GLN A 76 -27.68 -10.37 -5.49
N GLU A 77 -27.44 -11.22 -6.49
CA GLU A 77 -26.45 -12.30 -6.40
C GLU A 77 -25.02 -11.76 -6.22
N GLU A 78 -24.64 -10.75 -7.01
CA GLU A 78 -23.31 -10.14 -6.94
C GLU A 78 -23.04 -9.49 -5.58
N LEU A 79 -24.02 -8.78 -5.01
CA LEU A 79 -23.89 -8.23 -3.65
C LEU A 79 -23.78 -9.32 -2.59
N LEU A 80 -24.55 -10.40 -2.71
CA LEU A 80 -24.47 -11.53 -1.78
C LEU A 80 -23.10 -12.19 -1.82
N GLU A 81 -22.54 -12.43 -3.01
CA GLU A 81 -21.19 -12.96 -3.17
C GLU A 81 -20.13 -12.04 -2.55
N LEU A 82 -20.23 -10.73 -2.78
CA LEU A 82 -19.33 -9.74 -2.20
C LEU A 82 -19.39 -9.73 -0.67
N LEU A 83 -20.60 -9.79 -0.10
CA LEU A 83 -20.78 -9.82 1.35
C LEU A 83 -20.28 -11.13 1.95
N GLU A 84 -20.54 -12.28 1.30
CA GLU A 84 -20.05 -13.59 1.72
C GLU A 84 -18.52 -13.71 1.65
N ALA A 85 -17.89 -13.05 0.68
CA ALA A 85 -16.43 -12.95 0.59
C ALA A 85 -15.82 -11.87 1.50
N SER A 86 -16.64 -11.05 2.16
CA SER A 86 -16.17 -9.99 3.05
C SER A 86 -15.92 -10.48 4.47
N ARG A 87 -15.43 -9.59 5.35
CA ARG A 87 -15.30 -9.84 6.80
C ARG A 87 -16.62 -10.21 7.50
N PHE A 88 -17.76 -9.94 6.87
CA PHE A 88 -19.10 -10.20 7.41
C PHE A 88 -19.71 -11.50 6.88
N GLY A 89 -19.03 -12.15 5.94
CA GLY A 89 -19.48 -13.38 5.32
C GLY A 89 -19.04 -14.63 6.05
N SER A 90 -19.45 -15.77 5.52
CA SER A 90 -19.14 -17.10 6.04
C SER A 90 -17.94 -17.75 5.35
N LYS A 91 -17.34 -17.08 4.35
CA LYS A 91 -16.22 -17.64 3.59
C LYS A 91 -15.00 -17.83 4.48
N GLU A 92 -14.69 -19.08 4.78
CA GLU A 92 -13.47 -19.46 5.46
C GLU A 92 -12.28 -19.44 4.48
N TYR A 93 -11.18 -18.87 4.93
CA TYR A 93 -9.92 -18.90 4.21
C TYR A 93 -8.98 -19.89 4.87
N THR A 94 -8.29 -20.70 4.07
CA THR A 94 -7.32 -21.65 4.61
C THR A 94 -6.15 -20.90 5.26
N PRO A 95 -5.48 -21.50 6.26
CA PRO A 95 -4.27 -20.90 6.83
C PRO A 95 -3.22 -20.54 5.77
N TYR A 96 -3.12 -21.33 4.69
CA TYR A 96 -2.25 -21.04 3.56
C TYR A 96 -2.66 -19.78 2.79
N GLN A 97 -3.95 -19.59 2.52
CA GLN A 97 -4.46 -18.38 1.86
C GLN A 97 -4.21 -17.13 2.69
N ILE A 98 -4.43 -17.21 4.00
CA ILE A 98 -4.12 -16.11 4.92
C ILE A 98 -2.62 -15.82 4.92
N PHE A 99 -1.79 -16.86 5.01
CA PHE A 99 -0.34 -16.73 5.01
C PHE A 99 0.17 -16.07 3.72
N ILE A 100 -0.25 -16.56 2.54
CA ILE A 100 0.21 -16.01 1.28
C ILE A 100 -0.31 -14.59 1.04
N LYS A 101 -1.53 -14.28 1.50
CA LYS A 101 -2.07 -12.91 1.45
C LYS A 101 -1.27 -11.97 2.35
N ALA A 102 -0.92 -12.40 3.56
CA ALA A 102 -0.09 -11.60 4.47
C ALA A 102 1.31 -11.36 3.89
N LEU A 103 1.95 -12.39 3.32
CA LEU A 103 3.22 -12.25 2.62
C LEU A 103 3.13 -11.31 1.42
N TYR A 104 2.08 -11.42 0.62
CA TYR A 104 1.83 -10.53 -0.49
C TYR A 104 1.67 -9.09 0.00
N GLU A 105 0.82 -8.82 1.00
CA GLU A 105 0.66 -7.45 1.53
C GLU A 105 1.96 -6.88 2.12
N LEU A 106 2.82 -7.73 2.68
CA LEU A 106 4.14 -7.34 3.18
C LEU A 106 5.14 -7.01 2.06
N GLN A 107 5.03 -7.69 0.92
CA GLN A 107 6.02 -7.61 -0.18
C GLN A 107 5.49 -6.94 -1.44
N LYS A 108 4.21 -6.55 -1.52
CA LYS A 108 3.56 -6.08 -2.75
C LYS A 108 4.28 -4.90 -3.38
N GLU A 109 4.79 -3.97 -2.59
CA GLU A 109 5.56 -2.83 -3.09
C GLU A 109 6.89 -3.28 -3.71
N ASP A 110 7.57 -4.25 -3.09
CA ASP A 110 8.81 -4.80 -3.65
C ASP A 110 8.52 -5.58 -4.95
N ILE A 111 7.39 -6.29 -5.00
CA ILE A 111 6.93 -7.02 -6.19
C ILE A 111 6.57 -6.03 -7.30
N GLU A 112 5.84 -4.96 -7.00
CA GLU A 112 5.50 -3.89 -7.94
C GLU A 112 6.75 -3.18 -8.47
N ASP A 113 7.74 -2.88 -7.61
CA ASP A 113 9.02 -2.30 -8.00
C ASP A 113 9.82 -3.24 -8.94
N ILE A 114 9.78 -4.54 -8.69
CA ILE A 114 10.41 -5.55 -9.56
C ILE A 114 9.68 -5.65 -10.91
N LEU A 115 8.34 -5.72 -10.90
CA LEU A 115 7.50 -5.90 -12.10
C LEU A 115 7.43 -4.65 -12.97
N SER A 116 7.43 -3.46 -12.35
CA SER A 116 7.44 -2.18 -13.07
C SER A 116 8.75 -1.98 -13.83
N GLY A 117 9.78 -2.78 -13.53
CA GLY A 117 11.06 -2.74 -14.18
C GLY A 117 11.63 -1.34 -14.07
N GLU A 118 12.28 -1.00 -12.94
CA GLU A 118 13.18 0.14 -12.91
C GLU A 118 14.15 -0.05 -14.08
N LYS A 119 13.88 0.62 -15.21
CA LYS A 119 14.76 0.63 -16.37
C LYS A 119 16.12 0.97 -15.82
N ALA A 120 17.08 0.05 -15.96
CA ALA A 120 18.47 0.38 -15.75
C ALA A 120 18.69 1.70 -16.48
N ARG A 121 19.20 2.70 -15.76
CA ARG A 121 19.45 4.03 -16.35
C ARG A 121 20.52 3.82 -17.42
N GLU A 122 20.11 3.57 -18.65
CA GLU A 122 21.00 3.25 -19.78
C GLU A 122 22.04 4.36 -20.01
N ASP A 123 21.70 5.58 -19.60
CA ASP A 123 22.56 6.77 -19.68
C ASP A 123 23.63 6.85 -18.56
N LEU A 124 23.59 5.96 -17.56
CA LEU A 124 24.61 5.93 -16.52
C LEU A 124 25.79 5.02 -16.88
N PRO A 125 27.02 5.38 -16.47
CA PRO A 125 28.16 4.47 -16.54
C PRO A 125 27.82 3.13 -15.89
N LYS A 126 28.28 2.03 -16.48
CA LYS A 126 28.08 0.69 -15.90
C LYS A 126 28.58 0.64 -14.45
N SER A 127 27.84 -0.07 -13.61
CA SER A 127 28.23 -0.36 -12.23
C SER A 127 29.65 -0.93 -12.20
N LYS A 128 30.48 -0.42 -11.30
CA LYS A 128 31.80 -1.01 -10.99
C LYS A 128 31.70 -2.16 -10.00
N VAL A 129 30.52 -2.32 -9.39
CA VAL A 129 30.22 -3.38 -8.43
C VAL A 129 29.52 -4.51 -9.19
N ASN A 130 30.23 -5.62 -9.35
CA ASN A 130 29.68 -6.86 -9.90
C ASN A 130 29.05 -7.66 -8.75
N LEU A 131 27.73 -7.85 -8.81
CA LEU A 131 26.96 -8.54 -7.80
C LEU A 131 26.52 -9.92 -8.29
N ALA A 132 26.45 -10.89 -7.38
CA ALA A 132 25.72 -12.13 -7.64
C ALA A 132 24.21 -11.85 -7.64
N GLU A 133 23.41 -12.71 -8.29
CA GLU A 133 21.95 -12.52 -8.43
C GLU A 133 21.25 -12.28 -7.08
N PHE A 134 21.57 -13.08 -6.06
CA PHE A 134 21.01 -12.91 -4.72
C PHE A 134 21.40 -11.56 -4.05
N GLN A 135 22.55 -10.99 -4.41
CA GLN A 135 23.00 -9.69 -3.91
C GLN A 135 22.31 -8.54 -4.64
N GLU A 136 22.01 -8.70 -5.94
CA GLU A 136 21.19 -7.73 -6.67
C GLU A 136 19.80 -7.61 -6.04
N ASP A 137 19.19 -8.74 -5.70
CA ASP A 137 17.90 -8.75 -5.01
C ASP A 137 17.97 -8.14 -3.60
N ALA A 138 19.04 -8.41 -2.85
CA ALA A 138 19.27 -7.78 -1.56
C ALA A 138 19.42 -6.25 -1.69
N VAL A 139 20.11 -5.77 -2.72
CA VAL A 139 20.27 -4.34 -3.01
C VAL A 139 18.93 -3.69 -3.40
N LYS A 140 18.13 -4.33 -4.27
CA LYS A 140 16.79 -3.83 -4.63
C LYS A 140 15.91 -3.67 -3.40
N ARG A 141 15.88 -4.69 -2.54
CA ARG A 141 15.16 -4.63 -1.25
C ARG A 141 15.71 -3.52 -0.36
N ALA A 142 17.02 -3.37 -0.27
CA ALA A 142 17.63 -2.30 0.52
C ALA A 142 17.22 -0.91 0.03
N PHE A 143 17.19 -0.67 -1.28
CA PHE A 143 16.72 0.60 -1.84
C PHE A 143 15.23 0.84 -1.60
N SER A 144 14.38 -0.17 -1.78
CA SER A 144 12.96 -0.08 -1.42
C SER A 144 12.77 0.32 0.05
N ARG A 145 13.46 -0.36 0.97
CA ARG A 145 13.39 -0.05 2.41
C ARG A 145 13.95 1.33 2.74
N LEU A 146 15.04 1.75 2.11
CA LEU A 146 15.57 3.11 2.24
C LEU A 146 14.59 4.17 1.74
N ARG A 147 13.87 3.94 0.64
CA ARG A 147 12.82 4.86 0.16
C ARG A 147 11.68 4.98 1.15
N LYS A 148 11.20 3.85 1.67
CA LYS A 148 10.02 3.80 2.55
C LYS A 148 10.30 4.25 3.98
N TYR A 149 11.38 3.75 4.57
CA TYR A 149 11.66 3.90 6.01
C TYR A 149 12.84 4.81 6.31
N ARG A 150 13.57 5.28 5.27
CA ARG A 150 14.80 6.08 5.41
C ARG A 150 15.92 5.37 6.18
N GLY A 151 15.85 4.05 6.28
CA GLY A 151 16.82 3.20 6.95
C GLY A 151 16.67 1.75 6.54
N VAL A 152 17.76 0.98 6.63
CA VAL A 152 17.77 -0.45 6.37
C VAL A 152 18.84 -1.12 7.22
N LEU A 153 18.54 -2.34 7.70
CA LEU A 153 19.50 -3.23 8.34
C LEU A 153 19.72 -4.45 7.46
N VAL A 154 20.97 -4.73 7.09
CA VAL A 154 21.35 -5.94 6.34
C VAL A 154 22.04 -6.90 7.29
N ALA A 155 21.39 -8.04 7.57
CA ALA A 155 21.79 -9.00 8.60
C ALA A 155 22.14 -10.38 8.02
N ASP A 156 22.83 -10.41 6.88
CA ASP A 156 23.25 -11.66 6.25
C ASP A 156 24.35 -12.37 7.05
N SER A 157 24.47 -13.69 6.90
CA SER A 157 25.56 -14.50 7.47
C SER A 157 26.96 -14.03 7.02
N VAL A 158 27.99 -14.47 7.73
CA VAL A 158 29.39 -14.17 7.39
C VAL A 158 29.71 -14.73 5.99
N GLY A 159 30.43 -13.96 5.17
CA GLY A 159 30.85 -14.37 3.82
C GLY A 159 29.82 -14.16 2.71
N LEU A 160 28.57 -13.78 3.00
CA LEU A 160 27.51 -13.60 1.99
C LEU A 160 27.57 -12.26 1.23
N GLY A 161 28.57 -11.43 1.50
CA GLY A 161 28.83 -10.21 0.71
C GLY A 161 28.11 -8.95 1.16
N LYS A 162 27.89 -8.78 2.47
CA LYS A 162 27.44 -7.50 3.07
C LYS A 162 28.26 -6.30 2.58
N THR A 163 29.57 -6.46 2.43
CA THR A 163 30.47 -5.44 1.87
C THR A 163 30.08 -5.06 0.45
N TRP A 164 29.75 -6.03 -0.40
CA TRP A 164 29.34 -5.80 -1.79
C TRP A 164 28.00 -5.07 -1.88
N ILE A 165 27.03 -5.47 -1.05
CA ILE A 165 25.72 -4.78 -0.94
C ILE A 165 25.94 -3.32 -0.54
N ALA A 166 26.74 -3.08 0.51
CA ALA A 166 27.06 -1.74 0.97
C ALA A 166 27.84 -0.92 -0.09
N LYS A 167 28.79 -1.53 -0.80
CA LYS A 167 29.54 -0.90 -1.90
C LYS A 167 28.59 -0.42 -3.00
N ARG A 168 27.59 -1.24 -3.38
CA ARG A 168 26.58 -0.85 -4.37
C ARG A 168 25.69 0.30 -3.90
N ILE A 169 25.32 0.32 -2.62
CA ILE A 169 24.56 1.43 -2.02
C ILE A 169 25.40 2.72 -2.04
N ILE A 170 26.68 2.65 -1.64
CA ILE A 170 27.60 3.79 -1.66
C ILE A 170 27.81 4.29 -3.09
N GLU A 171 27.94 3.40 -4.08
CA GLU A 171 28.04 3.79 -5.48
C GLU A 171 26.79 4.55 -5.95
N GLU A 172 25.58 4.09 -5.61
CA GLU A 172 24.34 4.81 -5.95
C GLU A 172 24.29 6.21 -5.36
N PHE A 173 24.58 6.36 -4.06
CA PHE A 173 24.48 7.66 -3.43
C PHE A 173 25.69 8.57 -3.69
N GLY A 174 26.90 8.03 -3.56
CA GLY A 174 28.15 8.75 -3.70
C GLY A 174 28.53 9.06 -5.14
N PHE A 175 28.48 8.06 -6.04
CA PHE A 175 28.92 8.23 -7.42
C PHE A 175 27.79 8.76 -8.31
N TYR A 176 26.66 8.05 -8.39
CA TYR A 176 25.59 8.44 -9.32
C TYR A 176 24.81 9.67 -8.84
N ARG A 177 24.50 9.78 -7.54
CA ARG A 177 23.75 10.93 -6.98
C ARG A 177 24.61 12.05 -6.40
N ARG A 178 25.93 11.89 -6.37
CA ARG A 178 26.90 12.87 -5.84
C ARG A 178 26.57 13.35 -4.42
N ARG A 179 26.07 12.46 -3.57
CA ARG A 179 25.77 12.74 -2.16
C ARG A 179 26.99 12.48 -1.29
N LYS A 180 27.10 13.20 -0.18
CA LYS A 180 28.06 12.90 0.88
C LYS A 180 27.64 11.62 1.59
N PHE A 181 28.61 10.81 1.97
CA PHE A 181 28.43 9.58 2.73
C PHE A 181 29.51 9.47 3.81
N LEU A 182 29.27 8.67 4.84
CA LEU A 182 30.22 8.34 5.88
C LEU A 182 30.11 6.84 6.15
N VAL A 183 31.24 6.15 6.17
CA VAL A 183 31.32 4.73 6.49
C VAL A 183 31.98 4.56 7.85
N VAL A 184 31.21 4.01 8.80
CA VAL A 184 31.66 3.74 10.17
C VAL A 184 31.95 2.26 10.34
N ILE A 185 33.17 1.91 10.73
CA ILE A 185 33.66 0.52 10.74
C ILE A 185 34.58 0.24 11.93
N PRO A 186 34.77 -1.01 12.36
CA PRO A 186 35.86 -1.36 13.28
C PRO A 186 37.23 -0.98 12.68
N ALA A 187 38.17 -0.51 13.50
CA ALA A 187 39.48 -0.06 13.05
C ALA A 187 40.24 -1.10 12.20
N GLN A 188 40.05 -2.39 12.49
CA GLN A 188 40.71 -3.50 11.80
C GLN A 188 40.30 -3.60 10.33
N LEU A 189 39.10 -3.12 9.95
CA LEU A 189 38.59 -3.17 8.58
C LEU A 189 38.94 -1.92 7.76
N ARG A 190 39.63 -0.93 8.33
CA ARG A 190 39.91 0.36 7.67
C ARG A 190 40.71 0.22 6.38
N GLY A 191 41.70 -0.68 6.36
CA GLY A 191 42.50 -0.95 5.16
C GLY A 191 41.63 -1.47 4.02
N MET A 192 40.87 -2.54 4.27
CA MET A 192 39.94 -3.13 3.31
C MET A 192 38.97 -2.08 2.75
N TRP A 193 38.27 -1.35 3.62
CA TRP A 193 37.26 -0.37 3.17
C TRP A 193 37.85 0.82 2.42
N ARG A 194 39.10 1.21 2.72
CA ARG A 194 39.80 2.25 1.97
C ARG A 194 39.99 1.84 0.52
N ASP A 195 40.37 0.59 0.29
CA ASP A 195 40.56 0.06 -1.07
C ASP A 195 39.20 -0.05 -1.78
N GLU A 196 38.17 -0.58 -1.11
CA GLU A 196 36.81 -0.70 -1.66
C GLU A 196 36.20 0.66 -2.07
N ILE A 197 36.43 1.73 -1.31
CA ILE A 197 35.94 3.09 -1.66
C ILE A 197 36.76 3.68 -2.81
N LYS A 198 38.09 3.46 -2.83
CA LYS A 198 38.95 3.94 -3.91
C LYS A 198 38.59 3.31 -5.25
N ASP A 199 38.20 2.04 -5.29
CA ASP A 199 37.71 1.38 -6.50
C ASP A 199 36.51 2.11 -7.14
N LEU A 200 35.66 2.71 -6.29
CA LEU A 200 34.52 3.51 -6.73
C LEU A 200 34.89 4.92 -7.20
N ILE A 201 36.16 5.33 -7.07
CA ILE A 201 36.65 6.70 -7.33
C ILE A 201 35.87 7.71 -6.48
N LEU A 202 35.72 7.41 -5.20
CA LEU A 202 35.08 8.30 -4.24
C LEU A 202 36.12 8.79 -3.22
N ALA A 203 35.87 9.97 -2.66
CA ALA A 203 36.71 10.53 -1.60
C ALA A 203 36.62 9.64 -0.35
N GLU A 204 37.76 9.45 0.33
CA GLU A 204 37.81 8.67 1.56
C GLU A 204 36.96 9.36 2.64
N SER A 205 35.86 8.70 3.03
CA SER A 205 34.94 9.16 4.08
C SER A 205 34.76 8.02 5.09
N LEU A 206 35.86 7.65 5.74
CA LEU A 206 35.94 6.52 6.67
C LEU A 206 36.20 7.02 8.09
N LEU A 207 35.48 6.43 9.03
CA LEU A 207 35.65 6.67 10.45
C LEU A 207 35.60 5.34 11.21
N SER A 208 36.51 5.16 12.16
CA SER A 208 36.48 3.97 13.00
C SER A 208 35.50 4.10 14.17
N GLN A 209 34.95 2.98 14.63
CA GLN A 209 34.12 2.94 15.82
C GLN A 209 34.91 3.37 17.07
N GLU A 210 36.20 3.06 17.09
CA GLU A 210 37.12 3.45 18.15
C GLU A 210 37.36 4.96 18.18
N GLU A 211 37.56 5.61 17.02
CA GLU A 211 37.64 7.08 16.92
C GLU A 211 36.35 7.74 17.42
N LEU A 212 35.18 7.20 17.05
CA LEU A 212 33.87 7.69 17.55
C LEU A 212 33.69 7.54 19.07
N ALA A 213 34.38 6.58 19.69
CA ALA A 213 34.26 6.31 21.12
C ALA A 213 35.21 7.16 21.97
N MET A 214 36.08 7.97 21.35
CA MET A 214 36.99 8.86 22.08
C MET A 214 36.23 10.01 22.73
N ALA A 215 36.64 10.39 23.94
CA ALA A 215 35.94 11.41 24.74
C ALA A 215 36.00 12.82 24.10
N ASP A 216 37.02 13.07 23.29
CA ASP A 216 37.32 14.31 22.58
C ASP A 216 36.89 14.28 21.10
N PHE A 217 36.13 13.27 20.65
CA PHE A 217 35.81 13.10 19.22
C PHE A 217 35.11 14.31 18.58
N MET A 218 34.32 15.06 19.37
CA MET A 218 33.55 16.23 18.91
C MET A 218 34.23 17.58 19.21
N GLU A 219 35.37 17.57 19.92
CA GLU A 219 36.17 18.77 20.24
C GLU A 219 37.15 19.11 19.11
#